data_AF-A0AAX3W6E1-F1
#
_entry.id   AF-A0AAX3W6E1-F1
#
_cell.length_a   1.000
_cell.length_b   1.000
_cell.length_c   1.000
_cell.angle_alpha   90.00
_cell.angle_beta   90.00
_cell.angle_gamma   90.00
#
_symmetry.space_group_name_H-M   'P 1'
#
loop_
_entity.id
_entity.type
_entity.pdbx_description
1 polymer ?
#
loop_
_entity_poly.entity_id
_entity_poly.type
_entity_poly.pdbx_seq_one_letter_code
_entity_poly.pdbx_strand_id
1 'polypeptide(L)'
;MNSNQRNQLSKVLKNMDKVIIHSEDITLSYNIITEIGLTETQVIENAIKLFREKLLNILCELGSESEELKILDDVTITFKNVLKDKKEVYECSVVNANDEVRHETDRKGHLIGILEWALDQIAGNIDMEAE
;
A
#
# COMPACT_ATOMS: atom_id res chain seq x y z
N MET A 1 -17.60 -2.67 -9.91
CA MET A 1 -17.11 -1.26 -9.76
C MET A 1 -17.51 -0.39 -10.96
N ASN A 2 -17.74 0.92 -10.82
CA ASN A 2 -17.96 1.84 -11.96
C ASN A 2 -16.66 2.47 -12.49
N SER A 3 -16.66 3.07 -13.70
CA SER A 3 -15.45 3.61 -14.32
C SER A 3 -14.80 4.76 -13.51
N ASN A 4 -15.58 5.57 -12.81
CA ASN A 4 -15.01 6.62 -11.94
C ASN A 4 -14.25 6.00 -10.75
N GLN A 5 -14.82 4.99 -10.10
CA GLN A 5 -14.18 4.25 -9.01
C GLN A 5 -12.92 3.53 -9.49
N ARG A 6 -12.94 2.90 -10.67
CA ARG A 6 -11.75 2.29 -11.29
C ARG A 6 -10.66 3.31 -11.55
N ASN A 7 -11.01 4.49 -12.08
CA ASN A 7 -10.06 5.57 -12.31
C ASN A 7 -9.44 6.09 -11.00
N GLN A 8 -10.23 6.20 -9.94
CA GLN A 8 -9.73 6.57 -8.62
C GLN A 8 -8.80 5.49 -8.06
N LEU A 9 -9.17 4.22 -8.15
CA LEU A 9 -8.36 3.09 -7.72
C LEU A 9 -7.04 3.02 -8.49
N SER A 10 -7.06 3.19 -9.81
CA SER A 10 -5.87 3.22 -10.67
C SER A 10 -4.89 4.30 -10.23
N LYS A 11 -5.39 5.50 -9.88
CA LYS A 11 -4.54 6.57 -9.32
C LYS A 11 -3.94 6.21 -7.96
N VAL A 12 -4.67 5.48 -7.12
CA VAL A 12 -4.13 5.00 -5.84
C VAL A 12 -2.99 4.01 -6.09
N LEU A 13 -3.19 3.01 -6.95
CA LEU A 13 -2.18 1.99 -7.27
C LEU A 13 -0.92 2.62 -7.89
N LYS A 14 -1.08 3.53 -8.87
CA LYS A 14 0.04 4.28 -9.46
C LYS A 14 0.85 5.07 -8.42
N ASN A 15 0.21 5.54 -7.35
CA ASN A 15 0.92 6.26 -6.28
C ASN A 15 1.56 5.29 -5.27
N MET A 16 0.95 4.14 -5.00
CA MET A 16 1.58 3.08 -4.19
C MET A 16 2.87 2.60 -4.85
N ASP A 17 2.82 2.29 -6.15
CA ASP A 17 3.98 1.87 -6.94
C ASP A 17 5.12 2.90 -6.89
N LYS A 18 4.79 4.19 -7.07
CA LYS A 18 5.77 5.27 -6.90
C LYS A 18 6.39 5.32 -5.51
N VAL A 19 5.64 5.07 -4.44
CA VAL A 19 6.18 5.07 -3.07
C VAL A 19 7.09 3.86 -2.86
N ILE A 20 6.75 2.70 -3.41
CA ILE A 20 7.59 1.51 -3.36
C ILE A 20 8.95 1.78 -4.04
N ILE A 21 8.93 2.35 -5.24
CA ILE A 21 10.15 2.53 -6.05
C ILE A 21 10.96 3.77 -5.63
N HIS A 22 10.31 4.86 -5.22
CA HIS A 22 10.94 6.19 -5.08
C HIS A 22 10.74 6.84 -3.70
N SER A 23 10.51 6.06 -2.64
CA SER A 23 10.28 6.60 -1.29
C SER A 23 11.40 7.52 -0.78
N GLU A 24 12.66 7.21 -1.07
CA GLU A 24 13.81 8.06 -0.73
C GLU A 24 13.73 9.45 -1.38
N ASP A 25 13.54 9.51 -2.71
CA ASP A 25 13.42 10.76 -3.47
C ASP A 25 12.20 11.60 -3.03
N ILE A 26 11.08 10.92 -2.77
CA ILE A 26 9.85 11.55 -2.25
C ILE A 26 10.14 12.18 -0.88
N THR A 27 10.86 11.47 -0.01
CA THR A 27 11.22 11.95 1.33
C THR A 27 12.11 13.18 1.27
N LEU A 28 13.16 13.15 0.43
CA LEU A 28 14.05 14.29 0.22
C LEU A 28 13.27 15.51 -0.29
N SER A 29 12.45 15.32 -1.33
CA SER A 29 11.66 16.40 -1.92
C SER A 29 10.66 16.98 -0.92
N TYR A 30 9.97 16.12 -0.16
CA TYR A 30 9.00 16.55 0.86
C TYR A 30 9.69 17.38 1.95
N ASN A 31 10.84 16.93 2.45
CA ASN A 31 11.59 17.65 3.47
C ASN A 31 12.15 18.98 2.96
N ILE A 32 12.58 19.07 1.71
CA ILE A 32 13.01 20.33 1.08
C ILE A 32 11.84 21.33 1.01
N ILE A 33 10.64 20.86 0.64
CA ILE A 33 9.48 21.73 0.46
C ILE A 33 8.87 22.17 1.80
N THR A 34 8.85 21.28 2.79
CA THR A 34 8.10 21.49 4.04
C THR A 34 8.96 21.84 5.24
N GLU A 35 10.28 21.62 5.17
CA GLU A 35 11.24 21.82 6.26
C GLU A 35 10.93 20.98 7.53
N ILE A 36 10.14 19.90 7.41
CA ILE A 36 9.70 19.07 8.55
C ILE A 36 10.77 18.06 9.01
N GLY A 37 11.61 17.57 8.10
CA GLY A 37 12.70 16.62 8.42
C GLY A 37 12.22 15.21 8.78
N LEU A 38 11.23 14.68 8.06
CA LEU A 38 10.74 13.31 8.24
C LEU A 38 11.76 12.26 7.79
N THR A 39 11.78 11.11 8.47
CA THR A 39 12.47 9.93 7.96
C THR A 39 11.67 9.29 6.82
N GLU A 40 12.35 8.50 5.99
CA GLU A 40 11.72 7.76 4.90
C GLU A 40 10.61 6.83 5.41
N THR A 41 10.84 6.15 6.55
CA THR A 41 9.83 5.33 7.21
C THR A 41 8.58 6.13 7.57
N GLN A 42 8.73 7.33 8.13
CA GLN A 42 7.58 8.19 8.47
C GLN A 42 6.82 8.65 7.23
N VAL A 43 7.52 8.91 6.13
CA VAL A 43 6.90 9.26 4.85
C VAL A 43 6.09 8.08 4.30
N ILE A 44 6.61 6.86 4.36
CA ILE A 44 5.90 5.65 3.94
C ILE A 44 4.68 5.40 4.84
N GLU A 45 4.78 5.57 6.16
CA GLU A 45 3.63 5.45 7.08
C GLU A 45 2.54 6.47 6.75
N ASN A 46 2.92 7.72 6.47
CA ASN A 46 1.99 8.76 6.03
C ASN A 46 1.34 8.42 4.68
N ALA A 47 2.10 7.84 3.74
CA ALA A 47 1.57 7.38 2.46
C ALA A 47 0.54 6.26 2.65
N ILE A 48 0.84 5.23 3.47
CA ILE A 48 -0.09 4.14 3.79
C ILE A 48 -1.37 4.68 4.42
N LYS A 49 -1.27 5.65 5.34
CA LYS A 49 -2.43 6.31 5.92
C LYS A 49 -3.30 6.99 4.84
N LEU A 50 -2.67 7.75 3.94
CA LEU A 50 -3.36 8.41 2.83
C LEU A 50 -4.01 7.42 1.86
N PHE A 51 -3.32 6.34 1.52
CA PHE A 51 -3.86 5.30 0.65
C PHE A 51 -5.06 4.62 1.30
N ARG A 52 -4.97 4.28 2.58
CA ARG A 52 -6.08 3.71 3.34
C ARG A 52 -7.31 4.62 3.30
N GLU A 53 -7.14 5.93 3.51
CA GLU A 53 -8.24 6.90 3.43
C GLU A 53 -8.87 6.94 2.03
N LYS A 54 -8.05 6.96 0.98
CA LYS A 54 -8.54 6.94 -0.40
C LYS A 54 -9.28 5.65 -0.75
N LEU A 55 -8.78 4.50 -0.30
CA LEU A 55 -9.44 3.21 -0.50
C LEU A 55 -10.77 3.11 0.25
N LEU A 56 -10.85 3.65 1.47
CA LEU A 56 -12.11 3.72 2.21
C LEU A 56 -13.17 4.56 1.50
N ASN A 57 -12.78 5.67 0.87
CA ASN A 57 -13.72 6.46 0.08
C ASN A 57 -14.29 5.67 -1.11
N ILE A 58 -13.46 4.87 -1.78
CA ILE A 58 -13.90 4.00 -2.87
C ILE A 58 -14.84 2.90 -2.33
N LEU A 59 -14.43 2.24 -1.23
CA LEU A 59 -15.20 1.20 -0.54
C LEU A 59 -16.61 1.64 -0.18
N CYS A 60 -16.77 2.85 0.36
CA CYS A 60 -18.06 3.39 0.78
C CYS A 60 -19.08 3.53 -0.36
N GLU A 61 -18.62 3.52 -1.61
CA GLU A 61 -19.47 3.63 -2.80
C GLU A 61 -19.73 2.28 -3.49
N LEU A 62 -19.18 1.17 -2.96
CA LEU A 62 -19.37 -0.17 -3.52
C LEU A 62 -20.67 -0.81 -3.02
N GLY A 63 -21.24 -1.69 -3.83
CA GLY A 63 -22.37 -2.51 -3.42
C GLY A 63 -21.97 -3.44 -2.28
N SER A 64 -22.82 -3.51 -1.24
CA SER A 64 -22.66 -4.50 -0.18
C SER A 64 -22.58 -5.90 -0.80
N GLU A 65 -21.56 -6.67 -0.43
CA GLU A 65 -21.24 -8.03 -0.92
C GLU A 65 -20.40 -8.16 -2.20
N SER A 66 -19.96 -7.07 -2.84
CA SER A 66 -19.07 -7.17 -4.01
C SER A 66 -17.71 -7.78 -3.64
N GLU A 67 -17.10 -8.52 -4.57
CA GLU A 67 -15.76 -9.10 -4.38
C GLU A 67 -14.71 -8.00 -4.24
N GLU A 68 -14.83 -6.93 -5.01
CA GLU A 68 -13.95 -5.76 -4.92
C GLU A 68 -14.02 -5.14 -3.52
N LEU A 69 -15.20 -5.10 -2.90
CA LEU A 69 -15.36 -4.62 -1.53
C LEU A 69 -14.55 -5.47 -0.56
N LYS A 70 -14.61 -6.81 -0.66
CA LYS A 70 -13.86 -7.71 0.23
C LYS A 70 -12.35 -7.51 0.09
N ILE A 71 -11.86 -7.37 -1.15
CA ILE A 71 -10.44 -7.16 -1.45
C ILE A 71 -9.95 -5.83 -0.88
N LEU A 72 -10.68 -4.74 -1.16
CA LEU A 72 -10.31 -3.42 -0.66
C LEU A 72 -10.43 -3.34 0.87
N ASP A 73 -11.43 -4.00 1.47
CA ASP A 73 -11.60 -4.03 2.93
C ASP A 73 -10.40 -4.73 3.59
N ASP A 74 -9.99 -5.89 3.08
CA ASP A 74 -8.82 -6.62 3.59
C ASP A 74 -7.53 -5.77 3.53
N VAL A 75 -7.29 -5.10 2.41
CA VAL A 75 -6.16 -4.17 2.27
C VAL A 75 -6.25 -3.02 3.29
N THR A 76 -7.42 -2.39 3.45
CA THR A 76 -7.56 -1.26 4.39
C THR A 76 -7.48 -1.67 5.87
N ILE A 77 -7.89 -2.89 6.21
CA ILE A 77 -7.72 -3.49 7.53
C ILE A 77 -6.23 -3.79 7.76
N THR A 78 -5.54 -4.37 6.78
CA THR A 78 -4.10 -4.64 6.87
C THR A 78 -3.31 -3.34 7.05
N PHE A 79 -3.61 -2.29 6.29
CA PHE A 79 -3.02 -0.97 6.49
C PHE A 79 -3.29 -0.38 7.88
N LYS A 80 -4.51 -0.56 8.41
CA LYS A 80 -4.83 -0.13 9.79
C LYS A 80 -3.97 -0.87 10.81
N ASN A 81 -3.77 -2.16 10.62
CA ASN A 81 -3.06 -3.01 11.56
C ASN A 81 -1.56 -2.74 11.51
N VAL A 82 -0.96 -2.64 10.32
CA VAL A 82 0.48 -2.37 10.19
C VAL A 82 0.86 -1.00 10.75
N LEU A 83 0.00 0.02 10.60
CA LEU A 83 0.24 1.35 11.18
C LEU A 83 0.14 1.37 12.72
N LYS A 84 -0.47 0.35 13.33
CA LYS A 84 -0.52 0.18 14.79
C LYS A 84 0.62 -0.68 15.33
N ASP A 85 1.28 -1.44 14.48
CA ASP A 85 2.41 -2.26 14.87
C ASP A 85 3.60 -1.37 15.26
N LYS A 86 4.31 -1.80 16.31
CA LYS A 86 5.48 -1.12 16.87
C LYS A 86 6.70 -2.04 16.94
N LYS A 87 6.66 -3.22 16.30
CA LYS A 87 7.83 -4.07 16.17
C LYS A 87 8.93 -3.36 15.38
N GLU A 88 10.17 -3.67 15.73
CA GLU A 88 11.35 -3.13 15.06
C GLU A 88 11.95 -4.11 14.05
N VAL A 89 11.75 -5.42 14.28
CA VAL A 89 12.21 -6.52 13.42
C VAL A 89 11.02 -7.35 12.99
N TYR A 90 10.97 -7.69 11.70
CA TYR A 90 9.89 -8.41 11.06
C TYR A 90 10.43 -9.62 10.30
N GLU A 91 9.86 -10.79 10.52
CA GLU A 91 10.13 -11.97 9.68
C GLU A 91 9.26 -11.89 8.42
N CYS A 92 9.89 -12.00 7.26
CA CYS A 92 9.22 -12.16 5.98
C CYS A 92 9.72 -13.43 5.29
N SER A 93 8.86 -14.04 4.48
CA SER A 93 9.27 -15.16 3.63
C SER A 93 9.04 -14.83 2.17
N VAL A 94 10.06 -15.11 1.35
CA VAL A 94 10.02 -14.97 -0.10
C VAL A 94 9.98 -16.37 -0.68
N VAL A 95 8.88 -16.68 -1.38
CA VAL A 95 8.73 -17.95 -2.08
C VAL A 95 9.33 -17.81 -3.47
N ASN A 96 10.52 -18.36 -3.67
CA ASN A 96 11.11 -18.50 -4.99
C ASN A 96 10.68 -19.84 -5.62
N ALA A 97 10.89 -20.00 -6.93
CA ALA A 97 10.45 -21.16 -7.70
C ALA A 97 10.86 -22.55 -7.13
N ASN A 98 11.87 -22.58 -6.25
CA ASN A 98 12.42 -23.82 -5.70
C ASN A 98 12.43 -23.89 -4.16
N ASP A 99 12.27 -22.79 -3.43
CA ASP A 99 12.37 -22.75 -1.96
C ASP A 99 11.70 -21.50 -1.34
N GLU A 100 11.19 -21.65 -0.11
CA GLU A 100 10.80 -20.53 0.76
C GLU A 100 12.03 -20.05 1.54
N VAL A 101 12.46 -18.82 1.31
CA VAL A 101 13.57 -18.21 2.06
C VAL A 101 13.02 -17.23 3.07
N ARG A 102 13.32 -17.47 4.35
CA ARG A 102 12.96 -16.56 5.45
C ARG A 102 14.06 -15.53 5.65
N HIS A 103 13.65 -14.28 5.78
CA HIS A 103 14.53 -13.16 6.04
C HIS A 103 13.93 -12.29 7.15
N GLU A 104 14.80 -11.57 7.86
CA GLU A 104 14.39 -10.48 8.74
C GLU A 104 14.49 -9.16 7.97
N THR A 105 13.55 -8.26 8.24
CA THR A 105 13.56 -6.91 7.69
C THR A 105 13.25 -5.89 8.78
N ASP A 106 13.68 -4.65 8.54
CA ASP A 106 13.38 -3.53 9.41
C ASP A 106 11.95 -3.00 9.16
N ARG A 107 11.54 -2.00 9.94
CA ARG A 107 10.23 -1.37 9.76
C ARG A 107 10.01 -0.85 8.35
N LYS A 108 11.03 -0.28 7.71
CA LYS A 108 10.90 0.25 6.35
C LYS A 108 10.60 -0.87 5.36
N GLY A 109 11.43 -1.91 5.34
CA GLY A 109 11.26 -3.03 4.43
C GLY A 109 9.93 -3.77 4.66
N HIS A 110 9.49 -3.88 5.92
CA HIS A 110 8.16 -4.43 6.21
C HIS A 110 7.03 -3.61 5.60
N LEU A 111 7.07 -2.27 5.72
CA LEU A 111 6.05 -1.39 5.15
C LEU A 111 6.03 -1.42 3.62
N ILE A 112 7.21 -1.50 2.98
CA ILE A 112 7.32 -1.67 1.53
C ILE A 112 6.70 -3.01 1.11
N GLY A 113 7.01 -4.11 1.79
CA GLY A 113 6.42 -5.41 1.49
C GLY A 113 4.89 -5.44 1.64
N ILE A 114 4.34 -4.68 2.59
CA ILE A 114 2.88 -4.53 2.73
C ILE A 114 2.27 -3.73 1.56
N LEU A 115 2.97 -2.71 1.04
CA LEU A 115 2.53 -1.98 -0.14
C LEU A 115 2.59 -2.85 -1.40
N GLU A 116 3.65 -3.64 -1.57
CA GLU A 116 3.79 -4.60 -2.68
C GLU A 116 2.68 -5.65 -2.64
N TRP A 117 2.45 -6.26 -1.48
CA TRP A 117 1.33 -7.19 -1.28
C TRP A 117 -0.02 -6.55 -1.62
N ALA A 118 -0.25 -5.31 -1.16
CA ALA A 118 -1.51 -4.62 -1.43
C ALA A 118 -1.70 -4.32 -2.93
N LEU A 119 -0.63 -3.96 -3.65
CA LEU A 119 -0.66 -3.80 -5.10
C LEU A 119 -1.04 -5.12 -5.78
N ASP A 120 -0.38 -6.21 -5.42
CA ASP A 120 -0.64 -7.54 -6.01
C ASP A 120 -2.07 -8.02 -5.69
N GLN A 121 -2.55 -7.82 -4.46
CA GLN A 121 -3.92 -8.17 -4.09
C GLN A 121 -4.94 -7.38 -4.92
N ILE A 122 -4.73 -6.10 -5.14
CA ILE A 122 -5.69 -5.29 -5.88
C ILE A 122 -5.59 -5.55 -7.38
N ALA A 123 -4.39 -5.41 -7.96
CA ALA A 123 -4.18 -5.52 -9.41
C ALA A 123 -4.40 -6.96 -9.92
N GLY A 124 -4.15 -7.97 -9.09
CA GLY A 124 -4.37 -9.37 -9.44
C GLY A 124 -5.82 -9.84 -9.32
N ASN A 125 -6.66 -9.15 -8.55
CA ASN A 125 -8.02 -9.61 -8.23
C ASN A 125 -9.14 -8.63 -8.62
N ILE A 126 -8.83 -7.38 -8.99
CA ILE A 126 -9.81 -6.41 -9.46
C ILE A 126 -9.54 -6.08 -10.93
N ASP A 127 -10.56 -6.26 -11.76
CA ASP A 127 -10.49 -5.90 -13.18
C ASP A 127 -10.44 -4.38 -13.35
N MET A 128 -9.24 -3.92 -13.72
CA MET A 128 -8.93 -2.56 -14.08
C MET A 128 -9.06 -2.48 -15.61
N GLU A 129 -10.22 -2.03 -16.11
CA GLU A 129 -10.48 -1.89 -17.55
C GLU A 129 -9.23 -1.41 -18.30
N ALA A 130 -8.80 -2.17 -19.32
CA ALA A 130 -7.70 -1.78 -20.19
C ALA A 130 -8.03 -0.44 -20.86
N GLU A 131 -7.15 0.56 -20.69
CA GLU A 131 -7.20 1.82 -21.45
C GLU A 131 -7.15 1.57 -22.96
#